data_AF-A0A4Y7X8Y0-F1
#
_entry.id   AF-A0A4Y7X8Y0-F1
#
_cell.length_a   1.000
_cell.length_b   1.000
_cell.length_c   1.000
_cell.angle_alpha   90.00
_cell.angle_beta   90.00
_cell.angle_gamma   90.00
#
_symmetry.space_group_name_H-M   'P 1'
#
loop_
_entity.id
_entity.type
_entity.pdbx_description
1 polymer ?
#
loop_
_entity_poly.entity_id
_entity_poly.type
_entity_poly.pdbx_seq_one_letter_code
_entity_poly.pdbx_strand_id
1 'polypeptide(L)'
;MPKTVNIAIKLIWISLIISMLLSIAQRFLGDISLNDLITALVVNVLMCLIPYKLARKSNISRFVFTALFVLSILFILAAGSEIQVTLLDKVDLLINIPLNIYSIYLLFFNQPAQQWFEEKRV
;
A
#
# COMPACT_ATOMS: atom_id res chain seq x y z
N MET A 1 -14.21 11.79 -11.36
CA MET A 1 -13.58 10.58 -10.79
C MET A 1 -14.65 9.75 -10.11
N PRO A 2 -14.81 8.45 -10.42
CA PRO A 2 -15.81 7.61 -9.78
C PRO A 2 -15.59 7.55 -8.26
N LYS A 3 -16.68 7.46 -7.50
CA LYS A 3 -16.61 7.34 -6.03
C LYS A 3 -15.74 6.16 -5.60
N THR A 4 -15.81 5.05 -6.34
CA THR A 4 -15.08 3.80 -6.07
C THR A 4 -13.56 3.97 -6.21
N VAL A 5 -13.10 4.65 -7.26
CA VAL A 5 -11.68 5.00 -7.42
C VAL A 5 -11.24 5.96 -6.31
N ASN A 6 -12.07 6.95 -5.94
CA ASN A 6 -11.73 7.91 -4.89
C ASN A 6 -11.57 7.22 -3.53
N ILE A 7 -12.48 6.29 -3.21
CA ILE A 7 -12.38 5.47 -2.01
C ILE A 7 -11.10 4.63 -2.05
N ALA A 8 -10.81 3.93 -3.16
CA ALA A 8 -9.58 3.14 -3.28
C ALA A 8 -8.31 3.99 -3.05
N ILE A 9 -8.23 5.18 -3.63
CA ILE A 9 -7.08 6.08 -3.43
C ILE A 9 -6.96 6.53 -1.97
N LYS A 10 -8.08 6.84 -1.31
CA LYS A 10 -8.08 7.20 0.11
C LYS A 10 -7.62 6.05 0.98
N LEU A 11 -8.04 4.82 0.69
CA LEU A 11 -7.62 3.63 1.43
C LEU A 11 -6.11 3.38 1.29
N ILE A 12 -5.54 3.58 0.09
CA ILE A 12 -4.09 3.52 -0.13
C ILE A 12 -3.36 4.61 0.66
N TRP A 13 -3.89 5.84 0.70
CA TRP A 13 -3.30 6.89 1.54
C TRP A 13 -3.36 6.55 3.03
N ILE A 14 -4.48 6.00 3.49
CA ILE A 14 -4.65 5.59 4.88
C ILE A 14 -3.65 4.48 5.24
N SER A 15 -3.46 3.48 4.38
CA SER A 15 -2.48 2.41 4.65
C SER A 15 -1.05 2.95 4.75
N LEU A 16 -0.65 3.89 3.89
CA LEU A 16 0.66 4.54 3.96
C LEU A 16 0.84 5.36 5.24
N ILE A 17 -0.17 6.12 5.65
CA ILE A 17 -0.12 6.92 6.89
C ILE A 17 0.00 6.00 8.11
N ILE A 18 -0.79 4.91 8.16
CA ILE A 18 -0.73 3.94 9.25
C ILE A 18 0.66 3.29 9.31
N SER A 19 1.20 2.84 8.17
CA SER A 19 2.54 2.24 8.09
C SER A 19 3.62 3.19 8.60
N MET A 20 3.53 4.48 8.21
CA MET A 20 4.47 5.51 8.65
C MET A 20 4.38 5.76 10.16
N LEU A 21 3.17 5.89 10.70
CA LEU A 21 2.95 6.09 12.14
C LEU A 21 3.44 4.89 12.96
N LEU A 22 3.20 3.66 12.49
CA LEU A 22 3.68 2.44 13.16
C LEU A 22 5.20 2.34 13.13
N SER A 23 5.84 2.67 12.00
CA SER A 23 7.32 2.72 11.91
C SER A 23 7.92 3.72 12.90
N ILE A 24 7.31 4.90 13.03
CA ILE A 24 7.72 5.91 14.01
C ILE A 24 7.53 5.38 15.44
N ALA A 25 6.40 4.74 15.74
CA ALA A 25 6.13 4.16 17.05
C ALA A 25 7.14 3.04 17.41
N GLN A 26 7.45 2.15 16.49
CA GLN A 26 8.48 1.11 16.67
C GLN A 26 9.84 1.73 17.01
N ARG A 27 10.21 2.83 16.35
CA ARG A 27 11.45 3.54 16.69
C ARG A 27 11.43 4.07 18.12
N PHE A 28 10.31 4.65 18.56
CA PHE A 28 10.17 5.14 19.93
C PHE A 28 10.24 4.03 20.98
N LEU A 29 9.78 2.82 20.66
CA LEU A 29 9.86 1.64 21.53
C LEU A 29 11.25 0.98 21.52
N GLY A 30 12.13 1.37 20.60
CA GLY A 30 13.46 0.78 20.45
C GLY A 30 13.49 -0.51 19.62
N ASP A 31 12.38 -0.84 18.96
CA ASP A 31 12.24 -2.08 18.17
C ASP A 31 13.01 -2.04 16.84
N ILE A 32 13.26 -0.84 16.30
CA ILE A 32 13.95 -0.66 15.01
C ILE A 32 15.10 0.36 15.09
N SER A 33 16.13 0.14 14.26
CA SER A 33 17.25 1.06 14.15
C SER A 33 16.87 2.35 13.41
N LEU A 34 17.71 3.38 13.49
CA LEU A 34 17.48 4.63 12.76
C LEU A 34 17.56 4.41 11.24
N ASN A 35 18.44 3.51 10.79
CA ASN A 35 18.61 3.17 9.38
C ASN A 35 17.35 2.48 8.83
N ASP A 36 16.75 1.58 9.62
CA ASP A 36 15.51 0.89 9.22
C ASP A 36 14.35 1.88 9.12
N LEU A 37 14.24 2.81 10.07
CA LEU A 37 13.24 3.89 10.00
C LEU A 37 13.42 4.75 8.75
N ILE A 38 14.65 5.21 8.46
CA ILE A 38 14.93 6.03 7.28
C ILE A 38 14.55 5.26 6.01
N THR A 39 14.91 3.98 5.93
CA THR A 39 14.57 3.12 4.79
C THR A 39 13.06 2.98 4.63
N ALA A 40 12.33 2.71 5.72
CA ALA A 40 10.87 2.62 5.71
C ALA A 40 10.21 3.93 5.27
N LEU A 41 10.73 5.08 5.72
CA LEU A 41 10.23 6.40 5.31
C LEU A 41 10.48 6.68 3.83
N VAL A 42 11.67 6.38 3.32
CA VAL A 42 12.00 6.53 1.90
C VAL A 42 11.08 5.67 1.04
N VAL A 43 10.89 4.40 1.43
CA VAL A 43 9.97 3.49 0.72
C VAL A 43 8.55 4.03 0.75
N ASN A 44 8.05 4.50 1.90
CA ASN A 44 6.72 5.11 2.01
C ASN A 44 6.56 6.35 1.09
N VAL A 45 7.57 7.22 1.05
CA VAL A 45 7.57 8.40 0.15
C VAL A 45 7.50 7.98 -1.32
N LEU A 46 8.24 6.94 -1.71
CA LEU A 46 8.16 6.40 -3.07
C LEU A 46 6.77 5.82 -3.36
N MET A 47 6.17 5.12 -2.39
CA MET A 47 4.83 4.55 -2.53
C MET A 47 3.74 5.62 -2.67
N CYS A 48 3.93 6.83 -2.13
CA CYS A 48 3.01 7.97 -2.33
C CYS A 48 2.84 8.36 -3.82
N LEU A 49 3.77 8.00 -4.69
CA LEU A 49 3.63 8.22 -6.14
C LEU A 49 2.48 7.40 -6.75
N ILE A 50 2.15 6.25 -6.17
CA ILE A 50 1.10 5.35 -6.65
C ILE A 50 -0.28 6.02 -6.59
N PRO A 51 -0.80 6.45 -5.42
CA PRO A 51 -2.12 7.09 -5.36
C PRO A 51 -2.18 8.36 -6.21
N TYR A 52 -1.07 9.11 -6.29
CA TYR A 52 -0.98 10.28 -7.16
C TYR A 52 -1.16 9.95 -8.64
N LYS A 53 -0.45 8.92 -9.14
CA LYS A 53 -0.60 8.49 -10.54
C LYS A 53 -1.95 7.81 -10.80
N LEU A 54 -2.49 7.08 -9.83
CA LEU A 54 -3.84 6.52 -9.91
C LEU A 54 -4.88 7.62 -10.10
N ALA A 55 -4.78 8.74 -9.37
CA ALA A 55 -5.69 9.88 -9.50
C ALA A 55 -5.66 10.52 -10.91
N ARG A 56 -4.55 10.33 -11.65
CA ARG A 56 -4.34 10.79 -13.04
C ARG A 56 -4.71 9.74 -14.09
N LYS A 57 -5.57 8.78 -13.76
CA LYS A 57 -6.01 7.69 -14.66
C LYS A 57 -4.85 6.82 -15.19
N SER A 58 -3.76 6.67 -14.43
CA SER A 58 -2.63 5.82 -14.86
C SER A 58 -2.98 4.35 -14.70
N ASN A 59 -3.24 3.65 -15.82
CA ASN A 59 -3.53 2.22 -15.78
C ASN A 59 -2.30 1.41 -15.33
N ILE A 60 -1.09 1.81 -15.75
CA ILE A 60 0.17 1.21 -15.31
C ILE A 60 0.28 1.22 -13.78
N SER A 61 -0.15 2.31 -13.12
CA SER A 61 -0.07 2.42 -11.67
C SER A 61 -0.99 1.46 -10.93
N ARG A 62 -2.09 1.00 -11.54
CA ARG A 62 -2.93 -0.06 -10.97
C ARG A 62 -2.18 -1.38 -10.92
N PHE A 63 -1.53 -1.75 -12.01
CA PHE A 63 -0.74 -2.99 -12.10
C PHE A 63 0.49 -2.94 -11.21
N VAL A 64 1.21 -1.80 -11.18
CA VAL A 64 2.36 -1.60 -10.29
C VAL A 64 1.94 -1.73 -8.82
N PHE A 65 0.82 -1.13 -8.42
CA PHE A 65 0.30 -1.27 -7.05
C PHE A 65 0.01 -2.73 -6.70
N THR A 66 -0.72 -3.44 -7.57
CA THR A 66 -1.04 -4.86 -7.35
C THR A 66 0.24 -5.72 -7.32
N ALA A 67 1.20 -5.48 -8.21
CA ALA A 67 2.45 -6.22 -8.24
C ALA A 67 3.27 -6.01 -6.97
N LEU A 68 3.37 -4.77 -6.48
CA LEU A 68 4.07 -4.46 -5.22
C LEU A 68 3.37 -5.09 -4.02
N PHE A 69 2.04 -5.11 -3.99
CA PHE A 69 1.29 -5.79 -2.94
C PHE A 69 1.48 -7.32 -2.98
N VAL A 70 1.42 -7.94 -4.15
CA VAL A 70 1.68 -9.39 -4.27
C VAL A 70 3.12 -9.71 -3.87
N LEU A 71 4.08 -8.89 -4.31
CA LEU A 71 5.48 -9.06 -3.96
C LEU A 71 5.71 -8.92 -2.44
N SER A 72 5.07 -7.96 -1.78
CA SER A 72 5.19 -7.81 -0.33
C SER A 72 4.65 -9.03 0.43
N ILE A 73 3.51 -9.59 0.00
CA ILE A 73 2.97 -10.83 0.57
C ILE A 73 3.92 -12.00 0.34
N LEU A 74 4.49 -12.14 -0.86
CA LEU A 74 5.47 -13.19 -1.15
C LEU A 74 6.73 -13.05 -0.29
N PHE A 75 7.22 -11.83 -0.05
CA PHE A 75 8.35 -11.60 0.85
C PHE A 75 8.04 -12.02 2.29
N ILE A 76 6.85 -11.69 2.80
CA ILE A 76 6.41 -12.09 4.15
C ILE A 76 6.34 -13.61 4.26
N LEU A 77 5.80 -14.30 3.25
CA LEU A 77 5.72 -15.76 3.23
C LEU A 77 7.11 -16.42 3.10
N ALA A 78 8.00 -15.84 2.29
CA ALA A 78 9.36 -16.34 2.08
C ALA A 78 10.27 -16.13 3.29
N ALA A 79 10.07 -15.04 4.04
CA ALA A 79 10.79 -14.76 5.28
C ALA A 79 10.53 -15.80 6.40
N GLY A 80 9.40 -16.52 6.33
CA GLY A 80 9.08 -17.59 7.26
C GLY A 80 9.10 -17.14 8.73
N SER A 81 9.71 -17.95 9.60
CA SER A 81 9.91 -17.65 11.02
C SER A 81 11.28 -17.07 11.35
N GLU A 82 12.13 -16.82 10.36
CA GLU A 82 13.52 -16.38 10.59
C GLU A 82 13.61 -14.90 10.97
N ILE A 83 12.60 -14.11 10.60
CA ILE A 83 12.51 -12.69 10.98
C ILE A 83 11.66 -12.57 12.24
N GLN A 84 12.21 -11.96 13.30
CA GLN A 84 11.42 -11.57 14.46
C GLN A 84 10.46 -10.44 14.06
N VAL A 85 9.19 -10.80 13.86
CA VAL A 85 8.13 -9.86 13.55
C VAL A 85 7.63 -9.24 14.86
N THR A 86 7.74 -7.92 14.99
CA THR A 86 7.30 -7.20 16.20
C THR A 86 5.77 -7.23 16.34
N LEU A 87 5.25 -6.89 17.51
CA LEU A 87 3.80 -6.79 17.70
C LEU A 87 3.19 -5.72 16.77
N LEU A 88 3.88 -4.59 16.62
CA LEU A 88 3.44 -3.50 15.75
C LEU A 88 3.44 -3.89 14.27
N ASP A 89 4.38 -4.74 13.82
CA ASP A 89 4.36 -5.28 12.46
C ASP A 89 3.14 -6.16 12.21
N LYS A 90 2.75 -6.98 13.19
CA LYS A 90 1.54 -7.82 13.08
C LYS A 90 0.28 -6.97 12.97
N VAL A 91 0.22 -5.86 13.71
CA VAL A 91 -0.89 -4.90 13.62
C VAL A 91 -0.91 -4.23 12.25
N ASP A 92 0.26 -3.83 11.73
CA ASP A 92 0.38 -3.26 10.39
C ASP A 92 -0.18 -4.21 9.33
N LEU A 93 0.26 -5.47 9.35
CA LEU A 93 -0.21 -6.50 8.42
C LEU A 93 -1.72 -6.74 8.53
N LEU A 94 -2.25 -6.84 9.75
CA LEU A 94 -3.67 -7.08 9.99
C LEU A 94 -4.56 -5.98 9.38
N ILE A 95 -4.08 -4.74 9.36
CA ILE A 95 -4.83 -3.58 8.87
C ILE A 95 -4.58 -3.36 7.37
N ASN A 96 -3.32 -3.38 6.94
CA ASN A 96 -2.94 -3.01 5.58
C ASN A 96 -3.30 -4.07 4.54
N ILE A 97 -3.24 -5.36 4.89
CA ILE A 97 -3.61 -6.43 3.97
C ILE A 97 -5.07 -6.29 3.50
N PRO A 98 -6.09 -6.23 4.38
CA PRO A 98 -7.48 -6.08 3.94
C PRO A 98 -7.74 -4.74 3.26
N LEU A 99 -7.10 -3.65 3.70
CA LEU A 99 -7.19 -2.34 3.04
C LEU A 99 -6.70 -2.39 1.59
N ASN A 100 -5.53 -3.01 1.37
CA ASN A 100 -4.92 -3.10 0.06
C ASN A 100 -5.70 -4.07 -0.85
N ILE A 101 -6.18 -5.20 -0.33
CA ILE A 101 -7.07 -6.12 -1.06
C ILE A 101 -8.34 -5.40 -1.50
N TYR A 102 -9.00 -4.68 -0.59
CA TYR A 102 -10.22 -3.96 -0.92
C TYR A 102 -9.98 -2.82 -1.92
N SER A 103 -8.84 -2.14 -1.81
CA SER A 103 -8.41 -1.13 -2.80
C SER A 103 -8.22 -1.74 -4.18
N ILE A 104 -7.54 -2.89 -4.29
CA ILE A 104 -7.36 -3.63 -5.54
C ILE A 104 -8.72 -4.07 -6.10
N TYR A 105 -9.61 -4.59 -5.23
CA TYR A 105 -10.96 -4.98 -5.62
C TYR A 105 -11.72 -3.82 -6.27
N LEU A 106 -11.72 -2.64 -5.62
CA LEU A 106 -12.36 -1.44 -6.14
C LEU A 106 -11.73 -0.94 -7.45
N LEU A 107 -10.41 -1.10 -7.63
CA LEU A 107 -9.71 -0.64 -8.84
C LEU A 107 -9.91 -1.58 -10.03
N PHE A 108 -10.06 -2.89 -9.81
CA PHE A 108 -10.09 -3.89 -10.89
C PHE A 108 -11.46 -4.49 -11.17
N PHE A 109 -12.31 -4.68 -10.16
CA PHE A 109 -13.56 -5.42 -10.31
C PHE A 109 -14.80 -4.52 -10.35
N ASN A 110 -14.62 -3.21 -10.16
CA ASN A 110 -15.71 -2.24 -10.21
C ASN A 110 -15.86 -1.68 -11.63
N GLN A 111 -17.03 -1.88 -12.25
CA GLN A 111 -17.37 -1.41 -13.60
C GLN A 111 -17.08 0.11 -13.80
N PRO A 112 -17.57 1.01 -12.92
CA PRO A 112 -17.21 2.44 -12.96
C PRO A 112 -15.71 2.74 -12.93
N ALA A 113 -14.92 1.94 -12.20
CA ALA A 113 -13.48 2.13 -12.14
C ALA A 113 -12.82 1.71 -13.45
N GLN A 114 -13.19 0.55 -14.00
CA GLN A 114 -12.65 0.05 -15.27
C GLN A 114 -12.86 1.08 -16.41
N GLN A 115 -14.09 1.56 -16.58
CA GLN A 115 -14.44 2.57 -17.59
C GLN A 115 -13.59 3.84 -17.43
N TRP A 116 -13.40 4.31 -16.20
CA TRP A 116 -12.63 5.52 -15.93
C TRP A 116 -11.15 5.42 -16.32
N PHE A 117 -10.56 4.23 -16.24
CA PHE A 117 -9.18 3.98 -16.66
C PHE A 117 -9.05 3.68 -18.16
N GLU A 118 -10.13 3.21 -18.80
CA GLU A 118 -10.19 2.93 -20.25
C GLU A 118 -10.43 4.19 -21.08
N GLU A 119 -11.17 5.18 -20.56
CA GLU A 119 -11.39 6.50 -21.20
C GLU A 119 -10.10 7.24 -21.61
N LYS A 120 -8.93 6.85 -21.09
CA LYS A 120 -7.63 7.44 -21.46
C LYS A 120 -6.91 6.68 -22.58
N ARG A 121 -7.47 5.57 -23.07
CA ARG A 121 -6.91 4.76 -24.17
C ARG A 121 -7.43 5.17 -25.55
N VAL A 122 -8.32 6.17 -25.63
CA VAL A 122 -8.78 6.85 -26.86
C VAL A 122 -8.20 8.26 -26.87
#